data_AF-A0ABD5Z664-F1
#
_entry.id   AF-A0ABD5Z664-F1
#
_cell.length_a   1.000
_cell.length_b   1.000
_cell.length_c   1.000
_cell.angle_alpha   90.00
_cell.angle_beta   90.00
_cell.angle_gamma   90.00
#
_symmetry.space_group_name_H-M   'P 1'
#
loop_
_entity.id
_entity.type
_entity.pdbx_description
1 polymer ?
#
loop_
_entity_poly.entity_id
_entity_poly.type
_entity_poly.pdbx_seq_one_letter_code
_entity_poly.pdbx_strand_id
1 'polypeptide(L)'
;MQTSRRVDLIAIGLMALPVVAGLVLWPELPARLAIHWSGGTPDTYVSKPVGLLGIFAFGVATVLFVRYAPASMTNTPGGKDVSVLFLGVVFAWVQTTILVWNLGHRFDVGLSVVPILLLAGLLVVYSLLRNR
;
A
#
# COMPACT_ATOMS: atom_id res chain seq x y z
N MET A 1 18.66 -11.91 -10.04
CA MET A 1 19.05 -10.72 -9.24
C MET A 1 18.63 -9.39 -9.88
N GLN A 2 18.95 -9.11 -11.15
CA GLN A 2 18.58 -7.82 -11.77
C GLN A 2 17.07 -7.61 -11.89
N THR A 3 16.29 -8.65 -12.22
CA THR A 3 14.82 -8.59 -12.32
C THR A 3 14.15 -8.29 -10.98
N SER A 4 14.52 -8.99 -9.91
CA SER A 4 13.96 -8.75 -8.57
C SER A 4 14.25 -7.34 -8.07
N ARG A 5 15.46 -6.81 -8.33
CA ARG A 5 15.79 -5.42 -8.02
C ARG A 5 14.91 -4.43 -8.80
N ARG A 6 14.63 -4.68 -10.08
CA ARG A 6 13.71 -3.84 -10.87
C ARG A 6 12.30 -3.88 -10.29
N VAL A 7 11.82 -5.05 -9.92
CA VAL A 7 10.52 -5.24 -9.27
C VAL A 7 10.44 -4.47 -7.94
N ASP A 8 11.47 -4.56 -7.10
CA ASP A 8 11.53 -3.83 -5.83
C ASP A 8 11.48 -2.32 -6.07
N LEU A 9 12.24 -1.81 -7.05
CA LEU A 9 12.24 -0.39 -7.41
C LEU A 9 10.88 0.07 -7.94
N ILE A 10 10.20 -0.75 -8.75
CA ILE A 10 8.85 -0.46 -9.23
C ILE A 10 7.87 -0.39 -8.05
N ALA A 11 7.88 -1.39 -7.17
CA ALA A 11 6.99 -1.43 -6.01
C ALA A 11 7.22 -0.22 -5.08
N ILE A 12 8.47 0.09 -4.76
CA ILE A 12 8.85 1.26 -3.93
C ILE A 12 8.49 2.56 -4.65
N GLY A 13 8.73 2.65 -5.95
CA GLY A 13 8.35 3.81 -6.76
C GLY A 13 6.84 4.07 -6.72
N LEU A 14 6.02 3.02 -6.90
CA LEU A 14 4.57 3.11 -6.79
C LEU A 14 4.12 3.60 -5.40
N MET A 15 4.72 3.08 -4.33
CA MET A 15 4.43 3.53 -2.97
C MET A 15 4.86 4.98 -2.72
N ALA A 16 5.91 5.46 -3.39
CA ALA A 16 6.41 6.82 -3.25
C ALA A 16 5.53 7.86 -3.96
N LEU A 17 4.82 7.49 -5.04
CA LEU A 17 3.95 8.41 -5.79
C LEU A 17 2.96 9.20 -4.91
N PRO A 18 2.12 8.55 -4.06
CA PRO A 18 1.20 9.29 -3.20
C PRO A 18 1.91 10.07 -2.08
N VAL A 19 3.11 9.67 -1.67
CA VAL A 19 3.95 10.47 -0.74
C VAL A 19 4.37 11.77 -1.41
N VAL A 20 4.91 11.69 -2.64
CA VAL A 20 5.29 12.87 -3.43
C VAL A 20 4.09 13.76 -3.67
N ALA A 21 2.93 13.20 -4.02
CA ALA A 21 1.69 13.97 -4.17
C ALA A 21 1.30 14.70 -2.87
N GLY A 22 1.35 14.03 -1.71
CA GLY A 22 1.05 14.66 -0.43
C GLY A 22 2.10 15.68 0.03
N LEU A 23 3.36 15.57 -0.42
CA LEU A 23 4.37 16.60 -0.20
C LEU A 23 4.09 17.85 -1.07
N VAL A 24 3.69 17.65 -2.33
CA VAL A 24 3.29 18.75 -3.23
C VAL A 24 2.04 19.45 -2.67
N LEU A 25 1.06 18.69 -2.19
CA LEU A 25 -0.20 19.19 -1.63
C LEU A 25 -0.13 19.45 -0.12
N TRP A 26 1.08 19.54 0.46
CA TRP A 26 1.28 19.65 1.90
C TRP A 26 0.51 20.81 2.58
N PRO A 27 0.40 22.01 1.96
CA PRO A 27 -0.36 23.12 2.54
C PRO A 27 -1.86 22.86 2.64
N GLU A 28 -2.42 22.03 1.76
CA GLU A 28 -3.86 21.72 1.69
C GLU A 28 -4.27 20.66 2.73
N LEU A 29 -3.31 19.86 3.18
CA LEU A 29 -3.57 18.80 4.15
C LEU A 29 -3.87 19.37 5.55
N PRO A 30 -4.79 18.75 6.32
CA PRO A 30 -5.02 19.12 7.72
C PRO A 30 -3.83 18.75 8.59
N ALA A 31 -3.70 19.39 9.76
CA ALA A 31 -2.61 19.13 10.71
C ALA A 31 -2.59 17.67 11.21
N ARG A 32 -3.77 17.04 11.28
CA ARG A 32 -3.95 15.62 11.61
C ARG A 32 -4.68 14.91 10.49
N LEU A 33 -4.14 13.76 10.08
CA LEU A 33 -4.69 12.94 9.01
C LEU A 33 -5.49 11.78 9.61
N ALA A 34 -6.72 11.59 9.13
CA ALA A 34 -7.50 10.39 9.37
C ALA A 34 -6.82 9.20 8.69
N ILE A 35 -6.69 8.08 9.40
CA ILE A 35 -6.03 6.86 8.89
C ILE A 35 -6.85 5.59 9.13
N HIS A 36 -7.94 5.67 9.89
CA HIS A 36 -8.87 4.56 10.12
C HIS A 36 -10.29 5.11 10.21
N TRP A 37 -11.25 4.27 9.81
CA TRP A 37 -12.66 4.58 9.76
C TRP A 37 -13.47 3.42 10.35
N SER A 38 -14.44 3.72 11.20
CA SER A 38 -15.41 2.80 11.77
C SER A 38 -16.82 3.34 11.55
N GLY A 39 -17.73 2.50 11.03
CA GLY A 39 -19.09 2.91 10.68
C GLY A 39 -19.15 4.07 9.67
N GLY A 40 -18.15 4.19 8.79
CA GLY A 40 -18.02 5.29 7.82
C GLY A 40 -17.47 6.60 8.40
N THR A 41 -17.19 6.65 9.71
CA THR A 41 -16.65 7.84 10.39
C THR A 41 -15.18 7.62 10.75
N PRO A 42 -14.30 8.62 10.60
CA PRO A 42 -12.92 8.46 11.01
C PRO A 42 -12.78 8.50 12.53
N ASP A 43 -12.14 7.48 13.09
CA ASP A 43 -11.98 7.28 14.52
C ASP A 43 -10.51 7.37 14.98
N THR A 44 -9.54 7.32 14.05
CA THR A 44 -8.11 7.40 14.34
C THR A 44 -7.43 8.45 13.48
N TYR A 45 -6.63 9.30 14.15
CA TYR A 45 -5.90 10.40 13.53
C TYR A 45 -4.45 10.45 13.98
N VAL A 46 -3.54 10.70 13.05
CA VAL A 46 -2.10 10.88 13.32
C VAL A 46 -1.62 12.25 12.83
N SER A 47 -0.40 12.65 13.20
CA SER A 47 0.20 13.88 12.67
C SER A 47 0.43 13.79 11.16
N LYS A 48 0.40 14.94 10.47
CA LYS A 48 0.62 15.01 9.02
C LYS A 48 1.87 14.27 8.53
N PRO A 49 3.07 14.39 9.16
CA PRO A 49 4.24 13.62 8.74
C PRO A 49 4.07 12.11 8.89
N VAL A 50 3.45 11.66 10.00
CA VAL A 50 3.23 10.24 10.27
C VAL A 50 2.23 9.65 9.27
N GLY A 51 1.12 10.34 9.00
CA GLY A 51 0.12 9.87 8.06
C GLY A 51 0.59 9.90 6.59
N LEU A 52 1.58 10.73 6.25
CA LEU A 52 2.15 10.76 4.91
C LEU A 52 3.26 9.71 4.71
N LEU A 53 4.13 9.51 5.71
CA LEU A 53 5.31 8.66 5.57
C LEU A 53 5.14 7.25 6.15
N GLY A 54 4.16 7.04 7.04
CA GLY A 54 4.00 5.80 7.79
C GLY A 54 3.79 4.57 6.91
N ILE A 55 2.82 4.63 5.98
CA ILE A 55 2.54 3.51 5.06
C ILE A 55 3.71 3.27 4.11
N PHE A 56 4.39 4.32 3.65
CA PHE A 56 5.58 4.17 2.81
C PHE A 56 6.72 3.47 3.54
N ALA A 57 7.05 3.91 4.76
CA ALA A 57 8.08 3.30 5.58
C ALA A 57 7.73 1.84 5.91
N PHE A 58 6.48 1.57 6.29
CA PHE A 58 6.00 0.21 6.53
C PHE A 58 6.07 -0.66 5.27
N GLY A 59 5.71 -0.10 4.11
CA GLY A 59 5.76 -0.80 2.84
C GLY A 59 7.18 -1.18 2.41
N VAL A 60 8.14 -0.26 2.53
CA VAL A 60 9.56 -0.54 2.30
C VAL A 60 10.05 -1.62 3.27
N ALA A 61 9.73 -1.51 4.56
CA ALA A 61 10.09 -2.52 5.56
C ALA A 61 9.50 -3.91 5.22
N THR A 62 8.26 -3.96 4.73
CA THR A 62 7.60 -5.19 4.31
C THR A 62 8.28 -5.81 3.09
N VAL A 63 8.69 -5.01 2.10
CA VAL A 63 9.46 -5.50 0.95
C VAL A 63 10.78 -6.12 1.41
N LEU A 64 11.53 -5.42 2.29
CA LEU A 64 12.76 -5.95 2.86
C LEU A 64 12.49 -7.27 3.61
N PHE A 65 11.44 -7.31 4.42
CA PHE A 65 11.03 -8.52 5.13
C PHE A 65 10.76 -9.69 4.16
N VAL A 66 9.96 -9.49 3.10
CA VAL A 66 9.70 -10.53 2.09
C VAL A 66 10.99 -11.02 1.42
N ARG A 67 11.94 -10.12 1.17
CA ARG A 67 13.21 -10.47 0.52
C ARG A 67 14.13 -11.28 1.42
N TYR A 68 14.27 -10.88 2.69
CA TYR A 68 15.32 -11.38 3.57
C TYR A 68 14.85 -12.33 4.67
N ALA A 69 13.57 -12.34 5.03
CA ALA A 69 13.06 -13.27 6.03
C ALA A 69 13.11 -14.72 5.52
N PRO A 70 13.25 -15.71 6.44
CA PRO A 70 13.12 -17.12 6.12
C PRO A 70 11.79 -17.42 5.41
N ALA A 71 11.81 -18.38 4.49
CA ALA A 71 10.60 -18.78 3.77
C ALA A 71 9.49 -19.28 4.71
N SER A 72 9.83 -19.87 5.86
CA SER A 72 8.87 -20.29 6.90
C SER A 72 8.08 -19.13 7.52
N MET A 73 8.55 -17.89 7.38
CA MET A 73 7.90 -16.68 7.91
C MET A 73 7.12 -15.91 6.85
N THR A 74 7.16 -16.33 5.58
CA THR A 74 6.54 -15.58 4.48
C THR A 74 5.70 -16.50 3.62
N ASN A 75 4.49 -16.07 3.28
CA ASN A 75 3.69 -16.68 2.23
C ASN A 75 3.73 -15.76 1.01
N THR A 76 4.31 -16.23 -0.10
CA THR A 76 4.44 -15.44 -1.33
C THR A 76 3.77 -16.14 -2.52
N PRO A 77 2.43 -16.05 -2.63
CA PRO A 77 1.69 -16.59 -3.76
C PRO A 77 2.24 -16.04 -5.09
N GLY A 78 2.43 -16.93 -6.06
CA GLY A 78 3.05 -16.57 -7.35
C GLY A 78 4.55 -16.23 -7.28
N GLY A 79 5.19 -16.34 -6.10
CA GLY A 79 6.60 -16.03 -5.85
C GLY A 79 6.84 -14.62 -5.32
N LYS A 80 8.02 -14.40 -4.74
CA LYS A 80 8.42 -13.15 -4.06
C LYS A 80 8.22 -11.91 -4.93
N ASP A 81 8.61 -11.95 -6.21
CA ASP A 81 8.52 -10.78 -7.11
C ASP A 81 7.06 -10.33 -7.33
N VAL A 82 6.15 -11.27 -7.62
CA VAL A 82 4.73 -10.94 -7.85
C VAL A 82 4.08 -10.48 -6.55
N SER A 83 4.39 -11.12 -5.43
CA SER A 83 3.92 -10.69 -4.10
C SER A 83 4.40 -9.27 -3.75
N VAL A 84 5.65 -8.91 -4.06
CA VAL A 84 6.18 -7.56 -3.84
C VAL A 84 5.48 -6.52 -4.73
N LEU A 85 5.22 -6.83 -6.00
CA LEU A 85 4.45 -5.93 -6.87
C LEU A 85 3.03 -5.71 -6.33
N PHE A 86 2.36 -6.79 -5.90
CA PHE A 86 1.05 -6.71 -5.27
C PHE A 86 1.07 -5.78 -4.04
N LEU A 87 2.04 -5.96 -3.14
CA LEU A 87 2.20 -5.09 -1.97
C LEU A 87 2.43 -3.62 -2.36
N GLY A 88 3.26 -3.36 -3.37
CA GLY A 88 3.50 -2.00 -3.86
C GLY A 88 2.22 -1.32 -4.34
N VAL A 89 1.39 -2.04 -5.11
CA VAL A 89 0.09 -1.52 -5.57
C VAL A 89 -0.87 -1.29 -4.40
N VAL A 90 -0.98 -2.26 -3.48
CA VAL A 90 -1.89 -2.15 -2.32
C VAL A 90 -1.51 -0.98 -1.42
N PHE A 91 -0.23 -0.83 -1.07
CA PHE A 91 0.21 0.27 -0.22
C PHE A 91 0.09 1.63 -0.90
N ALA A 92 0.36 1.72 -2.22
CA ALA A 92 0.11 2.93 -2.99
C ALA A 92 -1.38 3.30 -2.98
N TRP A 93 -2.28 2.32 -3.15
CA TRP A 93 -3.72 2.51 -3.12
C TRP A 93 -4.23 2.96 -1.76
N VAL A 94 -3.76 2.33 -0.67
CA VAL A 94 -4.10 2.72 0.71
C VAL A 94 -3.63 4.15 0.99
N GLN A 95 -2.38 4.49 0.67
CA GLN A 95 -1.88 5.85 0.89
C GLN A 95 -2.63 6.89 0.04
N THR A 96 -3.01 6.54 -1.19
CA THR A 96 -3.84 7.40 -2.05
C THR A 96 -5.22 7.62 -1.45
N THR A 97 -5.86 6.56 -0.93
CA THR A 97 -7.16 6.64 -0.25
C THR A 97 -7.09 7.60 0.94
N ILE A 98 -6.05 7.45 1.79
CA ILE A 98 -5.80 8.35 2.93
C ILE A 98 -5.62 9.79 2.44
N LEU A 99 -4.78 10.01 1.41
CA LEU A 99 -4.49 11.33 0.90
C LEU A 99 -5.76 12.02 0.36
N VAL A 100 -6.47 11.37 -0.56
CA VAL A 100 -7.67 11.91 -1.22
C VAL A 100 -8.75 12.22 -0.19
N TRP A 101 -8.97 11.34 0.79
CA TRP A 101 -9.97 11.59 1.83
C TRP A 101 -9.60 12.79 2.70
N ASN A 102 -8.32 12.93 3.07
CA ASN A 102 -7.84 14.04 3.90
C ASN A 102 -7.74 15.38 3.15
N LEU A 103 -7.71 15.37 1.82
CA LEU A 103 -7.89 16.57 0.98
C LEU A 103 -9.35 17.06 0.94
N GLY A 104 -10.27 16.34 1.59
CA GLY A 104 -11.67 16.76 1.74
C GLY A 104 -12.64 16.03 0.82
N HIS A 105 -12.17 15.14 -0.06
CA HIS A 105 -13.04 14.29 -0.86
C HIS A 105 -13.70 13.24 0.03
N ARG A 106 -15.02 13.36 0.23
CA ARG A 106 -15.79 12.43 1.07
C ARG A 106 -16.37 11.32 0.21
N PHE A 107 -15.89 10.10 0.45
CA PHE A 107 -16.40 8.87 -0.17
C PHE A 107 -16.42 7.76 0.88
N ASP A 108 -17.12 6.67 0.57
CA ASP A 108 -17.13 5.48 1.41
C ASP A 108 -15.78 4.76 1.33
N VAL A 109 -14.97 4.91 2.37
CA VAL A 109 -13.66 4.26 2.49
C VAL A 109 -13.79 2.74 2.55
N GLY A 110 -14.93 2.19 3.00
CA GLY A 110 -15.18 0.75 2.95
C GLY A 110 -15.16 0.21 1.52
N LEU A 111 -15.68 0.97 0.56
CA LEU A 111 -15.64 0.59 -0.85
C LEU A 111 -14.22 0.61 -1.45
N SER A 112 -13.27 1.34 -0.85
CA SER A 112 -11.87 1.34 -1.30
C SER A 112 -11.16 0.01 -1.03
N VAL A 113 -11.76 -0.89 -0.25
CA VAL A 113 -11.26 -2.26 -0.01
C VAL A 113 -11.54 -3.17 -1.20
N VAL A 114 -12.58 -2.89 -2.00
CA VAL A 114 -13.00 -3.76 -3.13
C VAL A 114 -11.87 -4.00 -4.14
N PRO A 115 -11.14 -2.97 -4.64
CA PRO A 115 -10.01 -3.19 -5.54
C PRO A 115 -8.91 -4.06 -4.94
N ILE A 116 -8.65 -3.94 -3.62
CA ILE A 116 -7.66 -4.76 -2.92
C ILE A 116 -8.08 -6.23 -2.94
N LEU A 117 -9.35 -6.51 -2.63
CA LEU A 117 -9.87 -7.88 -2.63
C LEU A 117 -9.86 -8.50 -4.02
N LEU A 118 -10.21 -7.72 -5.05
CA LEU A 118 -10.13 -8.17 -6.44
C LEU A 118 -8.69 -8.52 -6.84
N LEU A 119 -7.73 -7.64 -6.54
CA LEU A 119 -6.31 -7.89 -6.81
C LEU A 119 -5.77 -9.09 -6.03
N ALA A 120 -6.19 -9.27 -4.77
CA ALA A 120 -5.81 -10.43 -3.96
C ALA A 120 -6.38 -11.73 -4.55
N GLY A 121 -7.64 -11.72 -4.98
CA GLY A 121 -8.26 -12.86 -5.67
C GLY A 121 -7.52 -13.22 -6.96
N LEU A 122 -7.18 -12.22 -7.79
CA LEU A 122 -6.39 -12.40 -9.00
C LEU A 122 -5.00 -12.99 -8.70
N LEU A 123 -4.34 -12.52 -7.65
CA LEU A 123 -3.04 -13.06 -7.22
C LEU A 123 -3.15 -14.55 -6.83
N VAL A 124 -4.20 -14.92 -6.10
CA VAL A 124 -4.45 -16.31 -5.71
C VAL A 124 -4.71 -17.17 -6.94
N VAL A 125 -5.61 -16.75 -7.84
CA VAL A 125 -5.91 -17.47 -9.09
C VAL A 125 -4.64 -17.64 -9.92
N TYR A 126 -3.87 -16.58 -10.12
CA TYR A 126 -2.59 -16.64 -10.82
C TYR A 126 -1.62 -17.64 -10.17
N SER A 127 -1.51 -17.62 -8.84
CA SER A 127 -0.65 -18.56 -8.11
C SER A 127 -1.09 -20.01 -8.28
N LEU A 128 -2.40 -20.28 -8.32
CA LEU A 128 -2.93 -21.63 -8.54
C LEU A 128 -2.66 -22.12 -9.96
N LEU A 129 -2.81 -21.24 -10.96
CA LEU A 129 -2.55 -21.58 -12.36
C LEU A 129 -1.07 -21.80 -12.66
N ARG A 130 -0.17 -21.08 -11.99
CA ARG A 130 1.29 -21.21 -12.15
C ARG A 130 1.86 -22.50 -11.57
N ASN A 131 1.23 -23.05 -10.53
CA ASN A 131 1.71 -24.22 -9.80
C ASN A 131 1.09 -25.54 -10.30
N ARG A 132 0.23 -25.48 -11.33
CA ARG A 132 -0.25 -26.64 -12.09
C ARG A 132 0.68 -26.93 -13.25
#